data_AF-X1N5G3-F1
#
_entry.id   AF-X1N5G3-F1
#
_cell.length_a   1.000
_cell.length_b   1.000
_cell.length_c   1.000
_cell.angle_alpha   90.00
_cell.angle_beta   90.00
_cell.angle_gamma   90.00
#
_symmetry.space_group_name_H-M   'P 1'
#
loop_
_entity.id
_entity.type
_entity.pdbx_description
1 polymer ?
#
loop_
_entity_poly.entity_id
_entity_poly.type
_entity_poly.pdbx_seq_one_letter_code
_entity_poly.pdbx_strand_id
1 'polypeptide(L)'
;VGSSRSIKVDVRILSATNKDLKKEVEERRFREDLFYRLNVFNVDVPPLRERKEDIPLIVEHLICKYNKILNKKVKKVSAKAMELLLDYNYPGNIRELENIIERSMIMAKDEIIDEKYFNFISKETYIEKRGTLKKAEKELIIKYLIQNEG
;
A
#
# COMPACT_ATOMS: atom_id res chain seq x y z
N VAL A 1 -30.64 17.92 -17.08
CA VAL A 1 -31.18 16.55 -17.24
C VAL A 1 -31.68 16.09 -15.88
N GLY A 2 -32.97 15.78 -15.75
CA GLY A 2 -33.58 15.34 -14.49
C GLY A 2 -35.07 15.09 -14.71
N SER A 3 -35.55 13.87 -14.44
CA SER A 3 -36.97 13.52 -14.52
C SER A 3 -37.72 14.16 -13.35
N SER A 4 -38.90 14.72 -13.58
CA SER A 4 -39.79 15.26 -12.55
C SER A 4 -40.51 14.17 -11.74
N ARG A 5 -40.42 12.90 -12.17
CA ARG A 5 -41.07 11.77 -11.52
C ARG A 5 -40.14 11.12 -10.50
N SER A 6 -40.55 11.15 -9.23
CA SER A 6 -39.88 10.44 -8.14
C SER A 6 -40.02 8.92 -8.31
N ILE A 7 -38.93 8.17 -8.09
CA ILE A 7 -38.95 6.70 -8.06
C ILE A 7 -38.59 6.26 -6.65
N LYS A 8 -39.46 5.45 -6.04
CA LYS A 8 -39.19 4.83 -4.74
C LYS A 8 -38.17 3.70 -4.92
N VAL A 9 -37.14 3.70 -4.10
CA VAL A 9 -36.10 2.66 -4.09
C VAL A 9 -35.92 2.11 -2.68
N ASP A 10 -35.56 0.83 -2.60
CA ASP A 10 -35.11 0.16 -1.38
C ASP A 10 -33.67 -0.32 -1.62
N VAL A 11 -32.71 0.25 -0.89
CA VAL A 11 -31.29 0.07 -1.15
C VAL A 11 -30.50 -0.09 0.13
N ARG A 12 -29.50 -0.97 0.11
CA ARG A 12 -28.44 -1.03 1.12
C ARG A 12 -27.25 -0.20 0.64
N ILE A 13 -26.84 0.77 1.46
CA ILE A 13 -25.71 1.64 1.14
C ILE A 13 -24.44 1.06 1.79
N LEU A 14 -23.37 0.93 1.00
CA LEU A 14 -22.01 0.64 1.45
C LEU A 14 -21.10 1.76 0.96
N SER A 15 -20.34 2.36 1.85
CA SER A 15 -19.41 3.46 1.54
C SER A 15 -18.03 3.17 2.12
N ALA A 16 -16.98 3.58 1.42
CA ALA A 16 -15.59 3.48 1.89
C ALA A 16 -14.85 4.77 1.57
N THR A 17 -13.91 5.15 2.43
CA THR A 17 -13.12 6.37 2.31
C THR A 17 -11.76 6.17 2.96
N ASN A 18 -10.71 6.77 2.37
CA ASN A 18 -9.38 6.85 2.97
C ASN A 18 -9.13 8.21 3.66
N LYS A 19 -10.13 9.10 3.65
CA LYS A 19 -10.10 10.39 4.35
C LYS A 19 -10.79 10.27 5.71
N ASP A 20 -10.29 11.02 6.67
CA ASP A 20 -10.98 11.24 7.93
C ASP A 20 -12.24 12.09 7.69
N LEU A 21 -13.40 11.44 7.65
CA LEU A 21 -14.67 12.13 7.41
C LEU A 21 -15.04 13.13 8.51
N LYS A 22 -14.61 12.91 9.78
CA LYS A 22 -14.89 13.88 10.85
C LYS A 22 -14.18 15.19 10.55
N LYS A 23 -12.89 15.10 10.19
CA LYS A 23 -12.10 16.25 9.77
C LYS A 23 -12.67 16.93 8.52
N GLU A 24 -13.16 16.17 7.53
CA GLU A 24 -13.78 16.76 6.35
C GLU A 24 -15.10 17.50 6.66
N VAL A 25 -15.85 17.07 7.68
CA VAL A 25 -17.05 17.80 8.18
C VAL A 25 -16.64 19.09 8.87
N GLU A 26 -15.65 19.04 9.77
CA GLU A 26 -15.12 20.23 10.47
C GLU A 26 -14.61 21.29 9.47
N GLU A 27 -13.93 20.86 8.41
CA GLU A 27 -13.41 21.73 7.36
C GLU A 27 -14.47 22.10 6.30
N ARG A 28 -15.77 21.79 6.56
CA ARG A 28 -16.94 22.08 5.70
C ARG A 28 -16.84 21.54 4.27
N ARG A 29 -15.99 20.54 4.04
CA ARG A 29 -15.87 19.83 2.76
C ARG A 29 -16.81 18.64 2.65
N PHE A 30 -17.35 18.18 3.77
CA PHE A 30 -18.33 17.11 3.82
C PHE A 30 -19.57 17.52 4.59
N ARG A 31 -20.72 17.02 4.13
CA ARG A 31 -22.02 17.32 4.73
C ARG A 31 -22.19 16.57 6.04
N GLU A 32 -22.43 17.32 7.11
CA GLU A 32 -22.67 16.79 8.45
C GLU A 32 -23.86 15.80 8.48
N ASP A 33 -24.97 16.17 7.85
CA ASP A 33 -26.18 15.35 7.81
C ASP A 33 -26.02 14.03 7.03
N LEU A 34 -25.08 14.00 6.08
CA LEU A 34 -24.71 12.78 5.36
C LEU A 34 -23.73 11.94 6.19
N PHE A 35 -22.79 12.58 6.89
CA PHE A 35 -21.84 11.90 7.76
C PHE A 35 -22.55 11.06 8.82
N TYR A 36 -23.51 11.64 9.53
CA TYR A 36 -24.29 10.91 10.54
C TYR A 36 -25.14 9.77 9.97
N ARG A 37 -25.53 9.84 8.69
CA ARG A 37 -26.26 8.75 8.00
C ARG A 37 -25.36 7.63 7.52
N LEU A 38 -24.12 7.93 7.13
CA LEU A 38 -23.16 6.92 6.66
C LEU A 38 -22.43 6.26 7.85
N ASN A 39 -22.08 7.03 8.88
CA ASN A 39 -21.26 6.58 10.00
C ASN A 39 -22.09 5.90 11.11
N VAL A 40 -23.06 5.06 10.73
CA VAL A 40 -23.88 4.28 11.68
C VAL A 40 -23.14 3.01 12.12
N PHE A 41 -22.51 2.32 11.18
CA PHE A 41 -21.66 1.16 11.43
C PHE A 41 -20.36 1.32 10.66
N ASN A 42 -19.25 1.45 11.38
CA ASN A 42 -17.93 1.67 10.80
C ASN A 42 -17.07 0.41 10.98
N VAL A 43 -16.32 0.07 9.93
CA VAL A 43 -15.34 -1.01 9.93
C VAL A 43 -14.00 -0.42 9.54
N ASP A 44 -13.10 -0.33 10.50
CA ASP A 44 -11.73 0.07 10.27
C ASP A 44 -10.94 -1.09 9.63
N VAL A 45 -10.32 -0.84 8.48
CA VAL A 45 -9.51 -1.82 7.78
C VAL A 45 -8.03 -1.58 8.12
N PRO A 46 -7.37 -2.48 8.86
CA PRO A 46 -5.98 -2.27 9.25
C PRO A 46 -5.04 -2.29 8.04
N PRO A 47 -4.01 -1.43 8.02
CA PRO A 47 -2.97 -1.47 7.00
C PRO A 47 -2.15 -2.77 7.11
N LEU A 48 -1.53 -3.20 6.01
CA LEU A 48 -0.76 -4.46 5.98
C LEU A 48 0.37 -4.52 7.04
N ARG A 49 0.99 -3.38 7.37
CA ARG A 49 2.01 -3.27 8.43
C ARG A 49 1.53 -3.67 9.84
N GLU A 50 0.22 -3.63 10.09
CA GLU A 50 -0.40 -4.02 11.37
C GLU A 50 -0.86 -5.49 11.36
N ARG A 51 -0.70 -6.19 10.23
CA ARG A 51 -1.10 -7.60 10.02
C ARG A 51 -0.07 -8.33 9.17
N LYS A 52 1.20 -8.23 9.59
CA LYS A 52 2.33 -8.80 8.84
C LYS A 52 2.26 -10.33 8.78
N GLU A 53 1.54 -10.96 9.70
CA GLU A 53 1.33 -12.42 9.75
C GLU A 53 0.55 -12.93 8.53
N ASP A 54 -0.23 -12.06 7.86
CA ASP A 54 -0.98 -12.40 6.64
C ASP A 54 -0.08 -12.43 5.39
N ILE A 55 1.11 -11.80 5.43
CA ILE A 55 1.98 -11.63 4.26
C ILE A 55 2.34 -12.97 3.62
N PRO A 56 2.80 -14.01 4.34
CA PRO A 56 3.16 -15.29 3.74
C PRO A 56 2.01 -15.92 2.93
N LEU A 57 0.78 -15.88 3.47
CA LEU A 57 -0.39 -16.44 2.81
C LEU A 57 -0.79 -15.62 1.58
N ILE A 58 -0.71 -14.29 1.67
CA ILE A 58 -0.96 -13.41 0.52
C ILE A 58 0.07 -13.66 -0.58
N VAL A 59 1.35 -13.81 -0.23
CA VAL A 59 2.43 -14.11 -1.18
C VAL A 59 2.19 -15.44 -1.88
N GLU A 60 1.82 -16.49 -1.17
CA GLU A 60 1.48 -17.79 -1.76
C GLU A 60 0.31 -17.68 -2.75
N HIS A 61 -0.74 -16.95 -2.37
CA HIS A 61 -1.86 -16.67 -3.25
C HIS A 61 -1.43 -15.93 -4.53
N LEU A 62 -0.60 -14.89 -4.39
CA LEU A 62 -0.10 -14.10 -5.51
C LEU A 62 0.79 -14.93 -6.45
N ILE A 63 1.66 -15.79 -5.90
CA ILE A 63 2.45 -16.73 -6.71
C ILE A 63 1.55 -17.62 -7.55
N CYS A 64 0.52 -18.22 -6.93
CA CYS A 64 -0.46 -19.04 -7.63
C CYS A 64 -1.18 -18.27 -8.73
N LYS A 65 -1.58 -17.03 -8.46
CA LYS A 65 -2.22 -16.13 -9.43
C LYS A 65 -1.30 -15.85 -10.62
N TYR A 66 -0.07 -15.40 -10.37
CA TYR A 66 0.84 -14.95 -11.41
C TYR A 66 1.53 -16.08 -12.18
N ASN A 67 1.65 -17.28 -11.61
CA ASN A 67 2.08 -18.45 -12.38
C ASN A 67 1.15 -18.71 -13.58
N LYS A 68 -0.18 -18.56 -13.37
CA LYS A 68 -1.17 -18.74 -14.43
C LYS A 68 -1.08 -17.64 -15.49
N ILE A 69 -0.86 -16.39 -15.06
CA ILE A 69 -0.79 -15.22 -15.94
C ILE A 69 0.50 -15.20 -16.76
N LEU A 70 1.64 -15.47 -16.11
CA LEU A 70 2.98 -15.39 -16.69
C LEU A 70 3.47 -16.71 -17.30
N ASN A 71 2.66 -17.76 -17.22
CA ASN A 71 3.01 -19.13 -17.61
C ASN A 71 4.34 -19.60 -16.97
N LYS A 72 4.48 -19.37 -15.65
CA LYS A 72 5.64 -19.77 -14.85
C LYS A 72 5.30 -20.91 -13.88
N LYS A 73 6.33 -21.52 -13.31
CA LYS A 73 6.25 -22.61 -12.33
C LYS A 73 6.96 -22.26 -11.02
N VAL A 74 6.84 -21.01 -10.59
CA VAL A 74 7.41 -20.57 -9.30
C VAL A 74 6.68 -21.28 -8.17
N LYS A 75 7.41 -21.91 -7.26
CA LYS A 75 6.85 -22.65 -6.12
C LYS A 75 6.78 -21.81 -4.85
N LYS A 76 7.80 -20.99 -4.60
CA LYS A 76 7.91 -20.18 -3.37
C LYS A 76 8.93 -19.06 -3.50
N VAL A 77 8.93 -18.15 -2.53
CA VAL A 77 10.07 -17.24 -2.27
C VAL A 77 11.09 -17.92 -1.35
N SER A 78 12.35 -17.49 -1.40
CA SER A 78 13.38 -17.93 -0.44
C SER A 78 13.07 -17.41 0.97
N ALA A 79 13.66 -18.02 2.00
CA ALA A 79 13.47 -17.57 3.39
C ALA A 79 13.95 -16.11 3.58
N LYS A 80 15.11 -15.77 3.01
CA LYS A 80 15.65 -14.40 3.03
C LYS A 80 14.75 -13.41 2.30
N ALA A 81 14.18 -13.80 1.16
CA ALA A 81 13.21 -12.98 0.46
C ALA A 81 11.95 -12.74 1.31
N MET A 82 11.49 -13.76 2.03
CA MET A 82 10.36 -13.61 2.95
C MET A 82 10.67 -12.66 4.11
N GLU A 83 11.87 -12.72 4.69
CA GLU A 83 12.31 -11.77 5.72
C GLU A 83 12.26 -10.32 5.20
N LEU A 84 12.78 -10.07 4.00
CA LEU A 84 12.70 -8.74 3.38
C LEU A 84 11.26 -8.25 3.18
N LEU A 85 10.36 -9.16 2.79
CA LEU A 85 8.94 -8.85 2.65
C LEU A 85 8.29 -8.56 4.00
N LEU A 86 8.65 -9.27 5.06
CA LEU A 86 8.10 -9.04 6.40
C LEU A 86 8.62 -7.73 7.01
N ASP A 87 9.85 -7.33 6.71
CA ASP A 87 10.45 -6.10 7.26
C ASP A 87 9.90 -4.81 6.63
N TYR A 88 9.31 -4.88 5.43
CA TYR A 88 8.79 -3.71 4.74
C TYR A 88 7.44 -3.21 5.31
N ASN A 89 7.19 -1.89 5.18
CA ASN A 89 6.04 -1.22 5.81
C ASN A 89 4.82 -1.07 4.90
N TYR A 90 4.95 -1.32 3.61
CA TYR A 90 3.86 -1.29 2.63
C TYR A 90 2.97 -0.02 2.71
N PRO A 91 3.50 1.18 2.45
CA PRO A 91 2.67 2.40 2.33
C PRO A 91 1.50 2.25 1.35
N GLY A 92 1.68 1.46 0.27
CA GLY A 92 0.63 1.11 -0.69
C GLY A 92 -0.18 -0.14 -0.34
N ASN A 93 0.01 -0.71 0.86
CA ASN A 93 -0.72 -1.87 1.40
C ASN A 93 -0.64 -3.08 0.44
N ILE A 94 -1.70 -3.89 0.36
CA ILE A 94 -1.76 -5.09 -0.50
C ILE A 94 -1.41 -4.79 -1.97
N ARG A 95 -1.78 -3.62 -2.49
CA ARG A 95 -1.48 -3.27 -3.90
C ARG A 95 0.02 -3.18 -4.15
N GLU A 96 0.77 -2.68 -3.18
CA GLU A 96 2.22 -2.59 -3.29
C GLU A 96 2.87 -3.95 -3.15
N LEU A 97 2.44 -4.78 -2.19
CA LEU A 97 2.90 -6.16 -2.08
C LEU A 97 2.64 -6.93 -3.39
N GLU A 98 1.46 -6.78 -3.98
CA GLU A 98 1.12 -7.37 -5.28
C GLU A 98 2.09 -6.95 -6.39
N ASN A 99 2.34 -5.64 -6.51
CA ASN A 99 3.30 -5.11 -7.50
C ASN A 99 4.72 -5.61 -7.28
N ILE A 100 5.14 -5.76 -6.02
CA ILE A 100 6.46 -6.30 -5.66
C ILE A 100 6.54 -7.75 -6.13
N ILE A 101 5.58 -8.60 -5.77
CA ILE A 101 5.58 -10.02 -6.14
C ILE A 101 5.48 -10.21 -7.65
N GLU A 102 4.63 -9.45 -8.34
CA GLU A 102 4.51 -9.49 -9.79
C GLU A 102 5.87 -9.17 -10.46
N ARG A 103 6.49 -8.05 -10.09
CA ARG A 103 7.79 -7.64 -10.64
C ARG A 103 8.87 -8.68 -10.38
N SER A 104 8.96 -9.20 -9.15
CA SER A 104 9.93 -10.23 -8.80
C SER A 104 9.68 -11.52 -9.59
N MET A 105 8.41 -11.90 -9.81
CA MET A 105 8.06 -13.04 -10.65
C MET A 105 8.41 -12.85 -12.11
N ILE A 106 8.26 -11.65 -12.68
CA ILE A 106 8.70 -11.35 -14.05
C ILE A 106 10.21 -11.58 -14.20
N MET A 107 10.99 -11.11 -13.22
CA MET A 107 12.45 -11.21 -13.22
C MET A 107 12.99 -12.61 -12.88
N ALA A 108 12.23 -13.39 -12.11
CA ALA A 108 12.63 -14.73 -11.68
C ALA A 108 12.84 -15.67 -12.86
N LYS A 109 13.97 -16.39 -12.86
CA LYS A 109 14.27 -17.45 -13.84
C LYS A 109 14.06 -18.85 -13.27
N ASP A 110 14.09 -18.95 -11.95
CA ASP A 110 14.06 -20.19 -11.20
C ASP A 110 12.67 -20.45 -10.60
N GLU A 111 12.44 -21.68 -10.11
CA GLU A 111 11.22 -22.03 -9.39
C GLU A 111 11.16 -21.42 -7.98
N ILE A 112 12.25 -20.84 -7.49
CA ILE A 112 12.35 -20.15 -6.20
C ILE A 112 12.78 -18.70 -6.43
N ILE A 113 12.04 -17.74 -5.88
CA ILE A 113 12.39 -16.32 -5.98
C ILE A 113 13.32 -15.96 -4.81
N ASP A 114 14.61 -15.75 -5.12
CA ASP A 114 15.61 -15.26 -4.15
C ASP A 114 15.49 -13.76 -3.87
N GLU A 115 16.13 -13.32 -2.78
CA GLU A 115 16.20 -11.92 -2.32
C GLU A 115 16.71 -10.95 -3.41
N LYS A 116 17.56 -11.43 -4.32
CA LYS A 116 18.12 -10.63 -5.42
C LYS A 116 17.05 -10.04 -6.35
N TYR A 117 15.88 -10.66 -6.42
CA TYR A 117 14.73 -10.18 -7.21
C TYR A 117 13.88 -9.15 -6.48
N PHE A 118 14.24 -8.77 -5.25
CA PHE A 118 13.54 -7.78 -4.42
C PHE A 118 14.38 -6.51 -4.17
N ASN A 119 15.50 -6.35 -4.87
CA ASN A 119 16.43 -5.23 -4.71
C ASN A 119 15.81 -3.83 -4.94
N PHE A 120 14.61 -3.74 -5.53
CA PHE A 120 13.90 -2.47 -5.70
C PHE A 120 13.16 -2.01 -4.44
N ILE A 121 12.83 -2.93 -3.51
CA ILE A 121 12.23 -2.58 -2.20
C ILE A 121 13.15 -1.65 -1.42
N SER A 122 14.46 -1.92 -1.42
CA SER A 122 15.44 -1.08 -0.71
C SER A 122 15.61 0.29 -1.36
N LYS A 123 15.50 0.40 -2.70
CA LYS A 123 15.50 1.68 -3.42
C LYS A 123 14.24 2.49 -3.16
N GLU A 124 13.07 1.87 -3.19
CA GLU A 124 11.78 2.50 -2.89
C GLU A 124 11.75 2.99 -1.43
N THR A 125 12.27 2.19 -0.47
CA THR A 125 12.49 2.61 0.93
C THR A 125 13.40 3.84 1.03
N TYR A 126 14.45 3.92 0.20
CA TYR A 126 15.39 5.04 0.21
C TYR A 126 14.79 6.32 -0.40
N ILE A 127 13.97 6.18 -1.44
CA ILE A 127 13.23 7.28 -2.07
C ILE A 127 12.16 7.81 -1.12
N GLU A 128 11.43 6.93 -0.45
CA GLU A 128 10.40 7.28 0.52
C GLU A 128 11.00 8.00 1.74
N LYS A 129 12.14 7.51 2.26
CA LYS A 129 12.90 8.19 3.33
C LYS A 129 13.43 9.57 2.93
N ARG A 130 13.69 9.83 1.64
CA ARG A 130 14.21 11.13 1.18
C ARG A 130 13.15 12.22 1.04
N GLY A 131 11.86 11.89 0.97
CA GLY A 131 10.84 12.91 0.68
C GLY A 131 11.16 13.73 -0.59
N THR A 132 10.47 14.84 -0.82
CA THR A 132 10.76 15.74 -1.95
C THR A 132 12.23 16.17 -1.91
N LEU A 133 12.95 16.05 -3.03
CA LEU A 133 14.38 16.35 -3.17
C LEU A 133 14.83 17.64 -2.44
N LYS A 134 13.98 18.68 -2.42
CA LYS A 134 14.21 19.94 -1.71
C LYS A 134 14.40 19.79 -0.19
N LYS A 135 13.73 18.84 0.46
CA LYS A 135 13.80 18.64 1.91
C LYS A 135 15.07 17.87 2.30
N ALA A 136 15.41 16.83 1.54
CA ALA A 136 16.63 16.05 1.75
C ALA A 136 17.92 16.84 1.45
N GLU A 137 17.94 17.68 0.40
CA GLU A 137 19.10 18.56 0.13
C GLU A 137 19.36 19.52 1.29
N LYS A 138 18.30 20.12 1.85
CA LYS A 138 18.42 21.08 2.96
C LYS A 138 18.98 20.43 4.22
N GLU A 139 18.56 19.21 4.56
CA GLU A 139 19.10 18.48 5.71
C GLU A 139 20.57 18.06 5.49
N LEU A 140 20.94 17.66 4.27
CA LEU A 140 22.32 17.26 3.97
C LEU A 140 23.29 18.44 4.08
N ILE A 141 22.89 19.61 3.57
CA ILE A 141 23.69 20.84 3.65
C ILE A 141 23.84 21.31 5.10
N ILE A 142 22.76 21.30 5.88
CA ILE A 142 22.82 21.68 7.31
C ILE A 142 23.75 20.75 8.08
N LYS A 143 23.68 19.44 7.83
CA LYS A 143 24.57 18.46 8.48
C LYS A 143 26.04 18.69 8.13
N TYR A 144 26.33 19.07 6.88
CA TYR A 144 27.69 19.32 6.41
C TYR A 144 28.26 20.64 6.95
N LEU A 145 27.41 21.67 7.12
CA LEU A 145 27.82 22.94 7.71
C LEU A 145 28.14 22.78 9.20
N ILE A 146 27.32 22.05 9.96
CA ILE A 146 27.56 21.76 11.39
C ILE A 146 28.86 20.94 11.60
N GLN A 147 29.22 20.07 10.65
CA GLN A 147 30.45 19.28 10.73
C GLN A 147 31.73 20.05 10.36
N ASN A 148 31.62 21.18 9.67
CA ASN A 148 32.77 21.96 9.19
C ASN A 148 32.86 23.37 9.79
N GLU A 149 31.96 23.75 10.69
CA GLU A 149 32.08 24.96 11.54
C GLU A 149 32.70 24.62 12.91
N GLY A 150 33.84 23.93 12.89
CA GLY A 150 34.73 23.70 14.03
C GLY A 150 36.17 24.02 13.66
#